data_AF-A0A0S8DQQ2-F1
#
_entry.id   AF-A0A0S8DQQ2-F1
#
_cell.length_a   1.000
_cell.length_b   1.000
_cell.length_c   1.000
_cell.angle_alpha   90.00
_cell.angle_beta   90.00
_cell.angle_gamma   90.00
#
_symmetry.space_group_name_H-M   'P 1'
#
loop_
_entity.id
_entity.type
_entity.pdbx_description
1 polymer ?
#
loop_
_entity_poly.entity_id
_entity_poly.type
_entity_poly.pdbx_seq_one_letter_code
_entity_poly.pdbx_strand_id
1 'polypeptide(L)'
;MLYFLTRDASGTWEHWQASLEPICDFNGDGQVDGEDLLCIVGHWGTDEPLCDIGPFAWGDGTVDLQDLIVLAEHLGKEVTDPSLIAHWPLDETDGITARERVSGSDDVVMGGAIWHPADGIVDGALELDGADDCIITGFGLNPADPEMSSGFCIFAWIKGGGPGQTVLSEPMGASWLMTDTEGKLMTELAGAADTPLLSDAIITDGQWHRVGLAWDGSRRALCVDGFVVAEDAQDGLAGFNSGFYIGVGNDYAADTFFSGLIDDVRIYNRAVHP
;
A
#
# COMPACT_ATOMS: atom_id res chain seq x y z
N MET A 1 23.80 12.13 7.05
CA MET A 1 23.48 13.58 7.10
C MET A 1 24.08 14.26 5.89
N LEU A 2 23.27 15.05 5.16
CA LEU A 2 23.70 15.84 4.00
C LEU A 2 23.91 17.29 4.41
N TYR A 3 24.93 17.92 3.84
CA TYR A 3 25.22 19.33 4.02
C TYR A 3 25.08 20.04 2.68
N PHE A 4 24.26 21.08 2.63
CA PHE A 4 24.13 21.94 1.46
C PHE A 4 24.65 23.34 1.77
N LEU A 5 25.24 23.96 0.75
CA LEU A 5 25.71 25.33 0.78
C LEU A 5 24.93 26.11 -0.27
N THR A 6 24.07 27.01 0.17
CA THR A 6 23.46 28.00 -0.73
C THR A 6 24.17 29.33 -0.51
N ARG A 7 24.27 30.11 -1.58
CA ARG A 7 24.77 31.48 -1.51
C ARG A 7 23.64 32.41 -1.85
N ASP A 8 23.28 33.26 -0.89
CA ASP A 8 22.22 34.23 -1.10
C ASP A 8 22.66 35.35 -2.06
N ALA A 9 21.70 36.20 -2.45
CA ALA A 9 21.97 37.34 -3.32
C ALA A 9 22.94 38.37 -2.70
N SER A 10 23.15 38.34 -1.37
CA SER A 10 24.07 39.22 -0.66
C SER A 10 25.52 38.69 -0.63
N GLY A 11 25.74 37.44 -1.06
CA GLY A 11 27.05 36.78 -1.06
C GLY A 11 27.36 36.03 0.24
N THR A 12 26.39 35.88 1.13
CA THR A 12 26.48 35.12 2.38
C THR A 12 26.23 33.64 2.09
N TRP A 13 27.04 32.77 2.68
CA TRP A 13 26.84 31.33 2.61
C TRP A 13 25.87 30.90 3.72
N GLU A 14 24.81 30.21 3.33
CA GLU A 14 23.90 29.55 4.24
C GLU A 14 24.22 28.05 4.25
N HIS A 15 24.27 27.50 5.46
CA HIS A 15 24.49 26.08 5.69
C HIS A 15 23.16 25.42 5.97
N TRP A 16 22.78 24.47 5.12
CA TRP A 16 21.62 23.63 5.35
C TRP A 16 22.09 22.23 5.71
N GLN A 17 21.37 21.64 6.65
CA GLN A 17 21.65 20.30 7.12
C GLN A 17 20.36 19.48 6.99
N ALA A 18 20.44 18.35 6.32
CA ALA A 18 19.34 17.39 6.22
C ALA A 18 19.77 16.07 6.85
N SER A 19 18.96 15.59 7.78
CA SER A 19 19.04 14.19 8.24
C SER A 19 18.58 13.29 7.11
N LEU A 20 19.21 12.13 6.99
CA LEU A 20 18.73 11.04 6.15
C LEU A 20 18.23 10.01 7.13
N GLU A 21 16.92 9.87 7.21
CA GLU A 21 16.29 8.88 8.06
C GLU A 21 16.05 7.62 7.21
N PRO A 22 16.53 6.46 7.67
CA PRO A 22 16.31 5.20 6.97
C PRO A 22 14.83 4.83 7.05
N ILE A 23 14.30 4.26 5.97
CA ILE A 23 12.97 3.66 6.00
C ILE A 23 13.11 2.32 6.70
N CYS A 24 12.44 2.17 7.84
CA CYS A 24 12.60 0.99 8.72
C CYS A 24 11.33 0.14 8.85
N ASP A 25 10.19 0.63 8.34
CA ASP A 25 8.96 -0.14 8.19
C ASP A 25 9.08 -0.89 6.85
N PHE A 26 9.58 -2.13 6.90
CA PHE A 26 9.86 -2.91 5.70
C PHE A 26 8.61 -3.61 5.18
N ASN A 27 7.66 -3.92 6.06
CA ASN A 27 6.43 -4.63 5.72
C ASN A 27 5.27 -3.67 5.38
N GLY A 28 5.43 -2.36 5.57
CA GLY A 28 4.44 -1.32 5.28
C GLY A 28 3.21 -1.34 6.20
N ASP A 29 3.33 -1.83 7.44
CA ASP A 29 2.23 -1.88 8.42
C ASP A 29 2.12 -0.61 9.28
N GLY A 30 3.03 0.34 9.09
CA GLY A 30 3.08 1.61 9.81
C GLY A 30 3.78 1.52 11.17
N GLN A 31 4.37 0.37 11.51
CA GLN A 31 5.12 0.15 12.75
C GLN A 31 6.56 -0.27 12.43
N VAL A 32 7.44 -0.09 13.42
CA VAL A 32 8.81 -0.62 13.36
C VAL A 32 8.99 -1.55 14.54
N ASP A 33 8.84 -2.84 14.31
CA ASP A 33 8.71 -3.84 15.36
C ASP A 33 9.45 -5.17 15.07
N GLY A 34 8.97 -6.26 15.67
CA GLY A 34 9.56 -7.58 15.51
C GLY A 34 9.42 -8.15 14.09
N GLU A 35 8.40 -7.74 13.34
CA GLU A 35 8.19 -8.20 11.96
C GLU A 35 9.24 -7.59 11.03
N ASP A 36 9.60 -6.31 11.19
CA ASP A 36 10.70 -5.68 10.45
C ASP A 36 12.06 -6.32 10.76
N LEU A 37 12.24 -6.75 12.01
CA LEU A 37 13.42 -7.52 12.40
C LEU A 37 13.46 -8.87 11.67
N LEU A 38 12.31 -9.53 11.48
CA LEU A 38 12.25 -10.78 10.71
C LEU A 38 12.61 -10.54 9.24
N CYS A 39 12.25 -9.39 8.65
CA CYS A 39 12.68 -9.03 7.30
C CYS A 39 14.21 -8.96 7.19
N ILE A 40 14.90 -8.27 8.11
CA ILE A 40 16.39 -8.22 8.13
C ILE A 40 16.98 -9.63 8.29
N VAL A 41 16.48 -10.41 9.24
CA VAL A 41 17.00 -11.76 9.51
C VAL A 41 16.76 -12.69 8.33
N GLY A 42 15.63 -12.56 7.63
CA GLY A 42 15.29 -13.34 6.43
C GLY A 42 16.23 -13.08 5.25
N HIS A 43 16.75 -11.86 5.15
CA HIS A 43 17.63 -11.42 4.06
C HIS A 43 19.11 -11.38 4.44
N TRP A 44 19.50 -11.96 5.58
CA TRP A 44 20.86 -11.88 6.09
C TRP A 44 21.93 -12.36 5.10
N GLY A 45 22.90 -11.50 4.80
CA GLY A 45 24.00 -11.76 3.87
C GLY A 45 23.62 -11.64 2.39
N THR A 46 22.43 -11.13 2.06
CA THR A 46 21.99 -10.82 0.70
C THR A 46 22.20 -9.33 0.39
N ASP A 47 21.96 -8.93 -0.85
CA ASP A 47 22.00 -7.55 -1.33
C ASP A 47 20.59 -6.92 -1.41
N GLU A 48 19.64 -7.39 -0.61
CA GLU A 48 18.25 -6.89 -0.58
C GLU A 48 18.20 -5.40 -0.21
N PRO A 49 17.92 -4.48 -1.17
CA PRO A 49 18.03 -3.04 -0.93
C PRO A 49 17.03 -2.50 0.09
N LEU A 50 15.91 -3.20 0.31
CA LEU A 50 14.93 -2.81 1.33
C LEU A 50 15.48 -2.97 2.75
N CYS A 51 16.28 -4.01 3.00
CA CYS A 51 16.81 -4.34 4.32
C CYS A 51 18.23 -3.79 4.56
N ASP A 52 18.91 -3.30 3.51
CA ASP A 52 20.26 -2.73 3.55
C ASP A 52 20.20 -1.22 3.85
N ILE A 53 20.14 -0.89 5.15
CA ILE A 53 19.90 0.45 5.71
C ILE A 53 21.04 0.99 6.58
N GLY A 54 22.13 0.24 6.75
CA GLY A 54 23.30 0.55 7.56
C GLY A 54 24.61 0.37 6.79
N PRO A 55 25.75 0.94 7.25
CA PRO A 55 25.95 1.87 8.38
C PRO A 55 25.41 3.27 8.14
N PHE A 56 24.99 3.57 6.91
CA PHE A 56 24.32 4.80 6.55
C PHE A 56 22.96 4.44 5.96
N ALA A 57 22.02 5.38 5.93
CA ALA A 57 20.64 5.20 5.44
C ALA A 57 20.47 4.73 3.97
N TRP A 58 21.55 4.31 3.30
CA TRP A 58 21.61 3.85 1.91
C TRP A 58 22.21 2.44 1.80
N GLY A 59 22.54 1.82 2.93
CA GLY A 59 23.19 0.51 2.94
C GLY A 59 24.69 0.53 2.65
N ASP A 60 25.31 -0.64 2.72
CA ASP A 60 26.65 -0.92 2.22
C ASP A 60 26.70 -2.01 1.13
N GLY A 61 25.53 -2.46 0.68
CA GLY A 61 25.34 -3.51 -0.32
C GLY A 61 25.20 -4.90 0.29
N THR A 62 25.05 -5.04 1.61
CA THR A 62 24.85 -6.34 2.26
C THR A 62 24.04 -6.20 3.55
N VAL A 63 22.94 -6.96 3.64
CA VAL A 63 22.15 -7.04 4.87
C VAL A 63 22.93 -7.77 5.97
N ASP A 64 23.37 -7.06 7.00
CA ASP A 64 24.16 -7.58 8.09
C ASP A 64 23.87 -6.92 9.46
N LEU A 65 24.83 -7.04 10.39
CA LEU A 65 24.71 -6.51 11.75
C LEU A 65 24.55 -4.99 11.77
N GLN A 66 25.07 -4.33 10.76
CA GLN A 66 25.08 -2.90 10.68
C GLN A 66 23.69 -2.34 10.37
N ASP A 67 22.89 -3.04 9.58
CA ASP A 67 21.46 -2.74 9.35
C ASP A 67 20.64 -2.99 10.60
N LEU A 68 20.90 -4.10 11.29
CA LEU A 68 20.23 -4.43 12.53
C LEU A 68 20.46 -3.36 13.61
N ILE A 69 21.66 -2.78 13.67
CA ILE A 69 21.96 -1.66 14.58
C ILE A 69 21.09 -0.46 14.23
N VAL A 70 20.93 -0.13 12.95
CA VAL A 70 20.11 0.99 12.51
C VAL A 70 18.62 0.72 12.80
N LEU A 71 18.10 -0.47 12.52
CA LEU A 71 16.73 -0.85 12.85
C LEU A 71 16.47 -0.73 14.35
N ALA A 72 17.39 -1.21 15.18
CA ALA A 72 17.26 -1.16 16.64
C ALA A 72 17.16 0.27 17.20
N GLU A 73 17.71 1.27 16.49
CA GLU A 73 17.54 2.68 16.86
C GLU A 73 16.12 3.18 16.58
N HIS A 74 15.33 2.52 15.74
CA HIS A 74 13.99 2.94 15.30
C HIS A 74 12.86 2.08 15.89
N LEU A 75 13.16 0.92 16.49
CA LEU A 75 12.18 0.05 17.14
C LEU A 75 11.28 0.81 18.12
N GLY A 76 9.96 0.69 17.92
CA GLY A 76 8.93 1.29 18.77
C GLY A 76 8.86 2.82 18.72
N LYS A 77 9.47 3.46 17.71
CA LYS A 77 9.30 4.89 17.44
C LYS A 77 8.26 5.10 16.35
N GLU A 78 7.55 6.22 16.40
CA GLU A 78 6.80 6.70 15.25
C GLU A 78 7.79 7.02 14.12
N VAL A 79 7.66 6.32 13.00
CA VAL A 79 8.47 6.57 11.80
C VAL A 79 7.55 7.17 10.74
N THR A 80 8.00 8.30 10.18
CA THR A 80 7.38 8.83 8.96
C THR A 80 7.98 8.07 7.80
N ASP A 81 7.23 7.17 7.16
CA ASP A 81 7.66 6.61 5.88
C ASP A 81 7.36 7.63 4.77
N PRO A 82 8.38 8.30 4.18
CA PRO A 82 8.16 9.29 3.13
C PRO A 82 7.63 8.66 1.82
N SER A 83 7.65 7.32 1.72
CA SER A 83 7.08 6.61 0.59
C SER A 83 5.58 6.36 0.73
N LEU A 84 5.00 6.50 1.94
CA LEU A 84 3.55 6.45 2.13
C LEU A 84 2.91 7.69 1.50
N ILE A 85 2.14 7.49 0.43
CA ILE A 85 1.54 8.57 -0.37
C ILE A 85 0.02 8.69 -0.19
N ALA A 86 -0.64 7.64 0.31
CA ALA A 86 -2.04 7.71 0.74
C ALA A 86 -2.32 6.70 1.85
N HIS A 87 -3.17 7.08 2.81
CA HIS A 87 -3.61 6.24 3.92
C HIS A 87 -5.05 6.57 4.31
N TRP A 88 -5.95 5.60 4.17
CA TRP A 88 -7.30 5.60 4.74
C TRP A 88 -7.35 4.61 5.91
N PRO A 89 -7.24 5.09 7.16
CA PRO A 89 -7.36 4.25 8.34
C PRO A 89 -8.75 3.67 8.50
N LEU A 90 -9.78 4.44 8.15
CA LEU A 90 -11.20 4.07 8.33
C LEU A 90 -11.63 3.97 9.82
N ASP A 91 -11.11 4.89 10.65
CA ASP A 91 -11.36 5.00 12.09
C ASP A 91 -12.56 5.90 12.46
N GLU A 92 -13.26 6.46 11.47
CA GLU A 92 -14.38 7.35 11.74
C GLU A 92 -15.50 6.65 12.50
N THR A 93 -16.24 7.40 13.32
CA THR A 93 -17.32 6.85 14.15
C THR A 93 -18.70 6.98 13.51
N ASP A 94 -18.85 7.93 12.59
CA ASP A 94 -20.09 8.23 11.87
C ASP A 94 -19.83 9.13 10.64
N GLY A 95 -20.89 9.35 9.85
CA GLY A 95 -20.86 10.29 8.74
C GLY A 95 -20.54 9.66 7.39
N ILE A 96 -20.33 10.53 6.40
CA ILE A 96 -20.14 10.17 4.98
C ILE A 96 -18.74 10.54 4.48
N THR A 97 -17.78 10.65 5.40
CA THR A 97 -16.44 11.12 5.10
C THR A 97 -15.43 10.11 5.60
N ALA A 98 -14.51 9.73 4.73
CA ALA A 98 -13.33 8.95 5.08
C ALA A 98 -12.12 9.87 4.92
N ARG A 99 -11.32 10.03 5.97
CA ARG A 99 -10.16 10.93 5.94
C ARG A 99 -8.94 10.24 5.39
N GLU A 100 -8.34 10.82 4.36
CA GLU A 100 -7.03 10.44 3.85
C GLU A 100 -5.95 11.17 4.68
N ARG A 101 -5.12 10.43 5.43
CA ARG A 101 -4.24 11.01 6.45
C ARG A 101 -3.02 11.73 5.87
N VAL A 102 -2.50 11.33 4.71
CA VAL A 102 -1.24 11.84 4.16
C VAL A 102 -1.41 13.26 3.61
N SER A 103 -2.36 13.45 2.71
CA SER A 103 -2.71 14.76 2.14
C SER A 103 -3.64 15.56 3.04
N GLY A 104 -4.35 14.88 3.94
CA GLY A 104 -5.36 15.48 4.82
C GLY A 104 -6.68 15.80 4.12
N SER A 105 -6.92 15.24 2.92
CA SER A 105 -8.20 15.38 2.22
C SER A 105 -9.28 14.49 2.81
N ASP A 106 -10.52 14.93 2.66
CA ASP A 106 -11.71 14.21 3.05
C ASP A 106 -12.37 13.62 1.79
N ASP A 107 -12.47 12.29 1.72
CA ASP A 107 -13.12 11.56 0.62
C ASP A 107 -14.55 11.15 1.01
N VAL A 108 -15.36 10.79 0.00
CA VAL A 108 -16.80 10.60 0.19
C VAL A 108 -17.15 9.12 0.32
N VAL A 109 -17.85 8.76 1.39
CA VAL A 109 -18.46 7.46 1.60
C VAL A 109 -19.91 7.47 1.09
N MET A 110 -20.27 6.46 0.32
CA MET A 110 -21.54 6.31 -0.39
C MET A 110 -22.36 5.13 0.16
N GLY A 111 -23.62 5.01 -0.28
CA GLY A 111 -24.51 3.86 0.00
C GLY A 111 -25.13 3.80 1.40
N GLY A 112 -24.47 4.39 2.39
CA GLY A 112 -24.91 4.30 3.79
C GLY A 112 -24.12 3.27 4.60
N ALA A 113 -22.90 2.96 4.14
CA ALA A 113 -21.89 2.18 4.84
C ALA A 113 -21.80 2.46 6.34
N ILE A 114 -21.49 1.42 7.10
CA ILE A 114 -21.56 1.42 8.56
C ILE A 114 -20.15 1.46 9.13
N TRP A 115 -19.89 2.45 9.98
CA TRP A 115 -18.64 2.56 10.73
C TRP A 115 -18.63 1.65 11.95
N HIS A 116 -17.54 0.91 12.13
CA HIS A 116 -17.27 0.01 13.25
C HIS A 116 -16.03 0.49 14.03
N PRO A 117 -16.17 1.46 14.94
CA PRO A 117 -15.03 2.18 15.54
C PRO A 117 -14.19 1.38 16.55
N ALA A 118 -14.47 0.08 16.73
CA ALA A 118 -13.77 -0.79 17.68
C ALA A 118 -13.64 -2.25 17.21
N ASP A 119 -14.10 -2.55 15.99
CA ASP A 119 -14.11 -3.91 15.45
C ASP A 119 -13.23 -4.05 14.18
N GLY A 120 -12.34 -3.07 13.97
CA GLY A 120 -11.27 -3.13 12.98
C GLY A 120 -10.11 -4.02 13.40
N ILE A 121 -9.17 -4.20 12.49
CA ILE A 121 -7.87 -4.82 12.80
C ILE A 121 -6.90 -3.77 13.36
N VAL A 122 -6.99 -2.52 12.88
CA VAL A 122 -6.32 -1.35 13.45
C VAL A 122 -7.42 -0.35 13.84
N ASP A 123 -7.77 -0.32 15.12
CA ASP A 123 -8.84 0.55 15.64
C ASP A 123 -10.23 0.33 14.98
N GLY A 124 -10.61 1.15 13.99
CA GLY A 124 -11.94 1.13 13.36
C GLY A 124 -12.00 0.35 12.05
N ALA A 125 -13.19 0.21 11.46
CA ALA A 125 -13.34 -0.33 10.10
C ALA A 125 -14.63 0.18 9.45
N LEU A 126 -14.70 0.11 8.13
CA LEU A 126 -15.91 0.40 7.36
C LEU A 126 -16.56 -0.89 6.85
N GLU A 127 -17.84 -1.11 7.19
CA GLU A 127 -18.65 -2.18 6.64
C GLU A 127 -19.38 -1.71 5.39
N LEU A 128 -19.18 -2.45 4.31
CA LEU A 128 -19.84 -2.29 3.03
C LEU A 128 -20.83 -3.43 2.83
N ASP A 129 -22.05 -3.11 2.39
CA ASP A 129 -23.13 -4.09 2.28
C ASP A 129 -23.09 -4.97 1.01
N GLY A 130 -22.28 -4.60 0.03
CA GLY A 130 -22.18 -5.28 -1.26
C GLY A 130 -23.26 -4.91 -2.28
N ALA A 131 -23.97 -3.79 -2.09
CA ALA A 131 -25.02 -3.32 -2.99
C ALA A 131 -24.72 -1.95 -3.60
N ASP A 132 -24.40 -0.95 -2.78
CA ASP A 132 -24.07 0.41 -3.26
C ASP A 132 -23.06 1.18 -2.40
N ASP A 133 -22.54 0.55 -1.34
CA ASP A 133 -21.53 1.10 -0.44
C ASP A 133 -20.13 1.11 -1.06
N CYS A 134 -19.48 2.29 -1.08
CA CYS A 134 -18.09 2.45 -1.50
C CYS A 134 -17.51 3.78 -1.02
N ILE A 135 -16.20 3.96 -1.18
CA ILE A 135 -15.52 5.25 -1.02
C ILE A 135 -15.05 5.74 -2.39
N ILE A 136 -15.34 7.01 -2.70
CA ILE A 136 -14.84 7.69 -3.88
C ILE A 136 -13.75 8.65 -3.45
N THR A 137 -12.52 8.41 -3.92
CA THR A 137 -11.35 9.18 -3.51
C THR A 137 -10.94 10.22 -4.55
N GLY A 138 -10.35 11.31 -4.08
CA GLY A 138 -9.67 12.29 -4.94
C GLY A 138 -8.23 11.90 -5.29
N PHE A 139 -7.62 11.01 -4.49
CA PHE A 139 -6.25 10.53 -4.69
C PHE A 139 -6.20 9.51 -5.83
N GLY A 140 -5.28 9.72 -6.77
CA GLY A 140 -5.05 8.85 -7.91
C GLY A 140 -3.57 8.54 -8.08
N LEU A 141 -3.29 7.33 -8.56
CA LEU A 141 -1.94 6.89 -8.91
C LEU A 141 -1.98 6.33 -10.33
N ASN A 142 -1.24 6.96 -11.24
CA ASN A 142 -1.10 6.46 -12.61
C ASN A 142 0.21 5.66 -12.74
N PRO A 143 0.15 4.31 -12.83
CA PRO A 143 1.35 3.49 -12.94
C PRO A 143 2.05 3.61 -14.31
N ALA A 144 1.43 4.26 -15.29
CA ALA A 144 2.07 4.61 -16.56
C ALA A 144 2.86 5.93 -16.50
N ASP A 145 2.81 6.66 -15.38
CA ASP A 145 3.64 7.85 -15.18
C ASP A 145 5.13 7.45 -15.05
N PRO A 146 6.05 8.06 -15.82
CA PRO A 146 7.48 7.82 -15.66
C PRO A 146 8.02 8.03 -14.25
N GLU A 147 7.41 8.91 -13.45
CA GLU A 147 7.79 9.12 -12.05
C GLU A 147 7.46 7.92 -11.14
N MET A 148 6.56 7.03 -11.57
CA MET A 148 6.18 5.79 -10.88
C MET A 148 6.89 4.55 -11.42
N SER A 149 7.90 4.73 -12.29
CA SER A 149 8.69 3.64 -12.86
C SER A 149 9.53 2.87 -11.83
N SER A 150 9.76 3.46 -10.64
CA SER A 150 10.45 2.81 -9.52
C SER A 150 9.57 1.84 -8.72
N GLY A 151 8.28 1.74 -9.06
CA GLY A 151 7.36 0.82 -8.41
C GLY A 151 6.43 1.48 -7.38
N PHE A 152 5.47 0.69 -6.89
CA PHE A 152 4.52 1.06 -5.85
C PHE A 152 4.03 -0.19 -5.13
N CYS A 153 3.37 -0.02 -3.99
CA CYS A 153 2.55 -1.07 -3.43
C CYS A 153 1.26 -0.52 -2.82
N ILE A 154 0.28 -1.41 -2.69
CA ILE A 154 -0.99 -1.13 -2.05
C ILE A 154 -1.26 -2.26 -1.06
N PHE A 155 -1.73 -1.91 0.13
CA PHE A 155 -2.26 -2.85 1.11
C PHE A 155 -3.62 -2.41 1.60
N ALA A 156 -4.46 -3.39 1.90
CA ALA A 156 -5.72 -3.19 2.61
C ALA A 156 -5.96 -4.38 3.52
N TRP A 157 -6.58 -4.14 4.67
CA TRP A 157 -7.15 -5.20 5.47
C TRP A 157 -8.59 -5.41 5.05
N ILE A 158 -8.98 -6.67 4.87
CA ILE A 158 -10.34 -7.04 4.49
C ILE A 158 -10.84 -8.20 5.32
N LYS A 159 -12.16 -8.25 5.53
CA LYS A 159 -12.85 -9.41 6.08
C LYS A 159 -14.21 -9.59 5.43
N GLY A 160 -14.39 -10.73 4.78
CA GLY A 160 -15.59 -11.02 3.99
C GLY A 160 -15.28 -10.97 2.50
N GLY A 161 -16.18 -10.36 1.74
CA GLY A 161 -16.16 -10.41 0.29
C GLY A 161 -16.80 -11.68 -0.27
N GLY A 162 -17.09 -11.63 -1.56
CA GLY A 162 -17.61 -12.75 -2.33
C GLY A 162 -16.97 -12.78 -3.72
N PRO A 163 -17.15 -13.87 -4.48
CA PRO A 163 -16.54 -14.02 -5.80
C PRO A 163 -16.84 -12.86 -6.74
N GLY A 164 -15.81 -12.33 -7.41
CA GLY A 164 -15.92 -11.23 -8.38
C GLY A 164 -16.03 -9.83 -7.75
N GLN A 165 -15.98 -9.71 -6.42
CA GLN A 165 -16.04 -8.41 -5.74
C GLN A 165 -14.68 -7.74 -5.66
N THR A 166 -14.70 -6.41 -5.59
CA THR A 166 -13.51 -5.57 -5.72
C THR A 166 -13.26 -4.74 -4.47
N VAL A 167 -12.02 -4.79 -3.99
CA VAL A 167 -11.54 -4.03 -2.82
C VAL A 167 -11.08 -2.64 -3.24
N LEU A 168 -10.29 -2.55 -4.32
CA LEU A 168 -9.78 -1.27 -4.84
C LEU A 168 -9.73 -1.30 -6.36
N SER A 169 -10.25 -0.25 -7.00
CA SER A 169 -10.25 -0.11 -8.45
C SER A 169 -10.01 1.32 -8.90
N GLU A 170 -9.55 1.44 -10.14
CA GLU A 170 -9.46 2.70 -10.84
C GLU A 170 -10.69 2.90 -11.73
N PRO A 171 -11.44 4.01 -11.61
CA PRO A 171 -12.63 4.29 -12.41
C PRO A 171 -12.32 4.23 -13.91
N MET A 172 -13.10 3.46 -14.67
CA MET A 172 -12.89 3.18 -16.10
C MET A 172 -11.56 2.50 -16.45
N GLY A 173 -10.72 2.19 -15.44
CA GLY A 173 -9.42 1.55 -15.55
C GLY A 173 -9.48 0.08 -15.20
N ALA A 174 -8.58 -0.38 -14.33
CA ALA A 174 -8.54 -1.76 -13.86
C ALA A 174 -9.08 -1.92 -12.44
N SER A 175 -9.51 -3.12 -12.07
CA SER A 175 -9.62 -3.50 -10.66
C SER A 175 -8.25 -3.94 -10.15
N TRP A 176 -7.69 -3.20 -9.20
CA TRP A 176 -6.31 -3.40 -8.74
C TRP A 176 -6.23 -4.51 -7.70
N LEU A 177 -7.19 -4.56 -6.78
CA LEU A 177 -7.35 -5.62 -5.79
C LEU A 177 -8.78 -6.12 -5.85
N MET A 178 -8.97 -7.37 -6.27
CA MET A 178 -10.29 -7.99 -6.37
C MET A 178 -10.22 -9.50 -6.13
N THR A 179 -11.40 -10.12 -6.09
CA THR A 179 -11.53 -11.57 -5.99
C THR A 179 -11.93 -12.19 -7.33
N ASP A 180 -11.42 -13.37 -7.62
CA ASP A 180 -11.84 -14.15 -8.78
C ASP A 180 -13.21 -14.84 -8.56
N THR A 181 -13.63 -15.66 -9.51
CA THR A 181 -14.91 -16.41 -9.44
C THR A 181 -14.96 -17.47 -8.34
N GLU A 182 -13.84 -17.77 -7.68
CA GLU A 182 -13.73 -18.70 -6.55
C GLU A 182 -13.47 -17.97 -5.22
N GLY A 183 -13.35 -16.63 -5.21
CA GLY A 183 -13.05 -15.85 -4.02
C GLY A 183 -11.55 -15.74 -3.72
N LYS A 184 -10.68 -15.99 -4.70
CA LYS A 184 -9.23 -15.88 -4.56
C LYS A 184 -8.73 -14.51 -4.96
N LEU A 185 -7.64 -14.05 -4.33
CA LEU A 185 -7.05 -12.75 -4.66
C LEU A 185 -6.54 -12.73 -6.12
N MET A 186 -6.88 -11.67 -6.85
CA MET A 186 -6.38 -11.40 -8.19
C MET A 186 -6.24 -9.89 -8.46
N THR A 187 -5.54 -9.55 -9.53
CA THR A 187 -5.48 -8.18 -10.07
C THR A 187 -5.71 -8.17 -11.57
N GLU A 188 -6.50 -7.21 -12.06
CA GLU A 188 -6.64 -6.91 -13.49
C GLU A 188 -5.62 -5.87 -13.96
N LEU A 189 -4.84 -5.28 -13.05
CA LEU A 189 -3.86 -4.26 -13.39
C LEU A 189 -2.72 -4.88 -14.17
N ALA A 190 -2.72 -4.64 -15.48
CA ALA A 190 -1.79 -5.20 -16.44
C ALA A 190 -1.43 -4.17 -17.52
N GLY A 191 -0.48 -4.53 -18.38
CA GLY A 191 -0.29 -3.81 -19.64
C GLY A 191 -1.53 -3.91 -20.54
N ALA A 192 -1.68 -2.98 -21.49
CA ALA A 192 -2.90 -2.83 -22.29
C ALA A 192 -3.30 -4.08 -23.13
N ALA A 193 -2.42 -5.07 -23.27
CA ALA A 193 -2.66 -6.31 -24.00
C ALA A 193 -2.45 -7.57 -23.15
N ASP A 194 -2.21 -7.42 -21.85
CA ASP A 194 -1.83 -8.51 -20.95
C ASP A 194 -3.02 -9.05 -20.15
N THR A 195 -2.82 -10.22 -19.54
CA THR A 195 -3.87 -10.90 -18.78
C THR A 195 -3.85 -10.52 -17.30
N PRO A 196 -4.97 -10.68 -16.58
CA PRO A 196 -4.98 -10.59 -15.12
C PRO A 196 -3.97 -11.55 -14.48
N LEU A 197 -3.46 -11.20 -13.29
CA LEU A 197 -2.68 -12.09 -12.44
C LEU A 197 -3.62 -12.69 -11.39
N LEU A 198 -3.64 -14.01 -11.30
CA LEU A 198 -4.47 -14.77 -10.37
C LEU A 198 -3.59 -15.46 -9.33
N SER A 199 -4.04 -15.51 -8.08
CA SER A 199 -3.43 -16.33 -7.03
C SER A 199 -4.26 -17.58 -6.73
N ASP A 200 -3.67 -18.51 -5.97
CA ASP A 200 -4.38 -19.66 -5.40
C ASP A 200 -4.97 -19.38 -4.00
N ALA A 201 -4.77 -18.17 -3.45
CA ALA A 201 -5.13 -17.81 -2.08
C ALA A 201 -6.58 -17.35 -1.98
N ILE A 202 -7.42 -18.13 -1.28
CA ILE A 202 -8.79 -17.74 -0.94
C ILE A 202 -8.74 -16.72 0.20
N ILE A 203 -9.37 -15.56 0.00
CA ILE A 203 -9.40 -14.44 0.96
C ILE A 203 -10.81 -14.12 1.46
N THR A 204 -11.81 -14.88 1.01
CA THR A 204 -13.24 -14.70 1.33
C THR A 204 -13.75 -15.71 2.36
N ASP A 205 -12.87 -16.24 3.21
CA ASP A 205 -13.20 -17.26 4.21
C ASP A 205 -13.83 -16.69 5.51
N GLY A 206 -14.00 -15.37 5.56
CA GLY A 206 -14.58 -14.64 6.68
C GLY A 206 -13.58 -14.30 7.80
N GLN A 207 -12.29 -14.56 7.62
CA GLN A 207 -11.22 -14.05 8.47
C GLN A 207 -10.70 -12.70 7.96
N TRP A 208 -9.97 -11.99 8.81
CA TRP A 208 -9.21 -10.83 8.40
C TRP A 208 -7.99 -11.29 7.60
N HIS A 209 -7.80 -10.68 6.43
CA HIS A 209 -6.61 -10.85 5.61
C HIS A 209 -6.02 -9.49 5.26
N ARG A 210 -4.69 -9.39 5.29
CA ARG A 210 -3.97 -8.25 4.71
C ARG A 210 -3.63 -8.57 3.27
N VAL A 211 -4.37 -7.98 2.35
CA VAL A 211 -4.18 -8.20 0.90
C VAL A 211 -3.35 -7.07 0.32
N GLY A 212 -2.52 -7.39 -0.68
CA GLY A 212 -1.71 -6.37 -1.32
C GLY A 212 -1.32 -6.68 -2.76
N LEU A 213 -0.95 -5.60 -3.45
CA LEU A 213 -0.39 -5.61 -4.80
C LEU A 213 0.89 -4.79 -4.76
N ALA A 214 2.01 -5.39 -5.16
CA ALA A 214 3.29 -4.72 -5.32
C ALA A 214 3.70 -4.72 -6.79
N TRP A 215 4.35 -3.65 -7.23
CA TRP A 215 4.93 -3.48 -8.56
C TRP A 215 6.34 -2.93 -8.41
N ASP A 216 7.35 -3.61 -8.94
CA ASP A 216 8.78 -3.21 -8.82
C ASP A 216 9.33 -2.46 -10.04
N GLY A 217 8.47 -2.09 -10.98
CA GLY A 217 8.86 -1.52 -12.29
C GLY A 217 9.01 -2.57 -13.40
N SER A 218 9.03 -3.86 -13.06
CA SER A 218 9.16 -4.97 -14.02
C SER A 218 8.35 -6.23 -13.69
N ARG A 219 7.97 -6.42 -12.43
CA ARG A 219 7.18 -7.54 -11.92
C ARG A 219 6.09 -7.04 -11.01
N ARG A 220 4.93 -7.68 -11.08
CA ARG A 220 3.84 -7.49 -10.12
C ARG A 220 3.72 -8.73 -9.24
N ALA A 221 3.39 -8.50 -7.97
CA ALA A 221 3.21 -9.55 -6.97
C ALA A 221 1.93 -9.29 -6.17
N LEU A 222 1.14 -10.34 -5.96
CA LEU A 222 0.02 -10.35 -5.04
C LEU A 222 0.48 -10.91 -3.71
N CYS A 223 0.08 -10.26 -2.62
CA CYS A 223 0.44 -10.63 -1.26
C CYS A 223 -0.79 -10.89 -0.41
N VAL A 224 -0.74 -11.89 0.46
CA VAL A 224 -1.74 -12.16 1.50
C VAL A 224 -1.00 -12.43 2.81
N ASP A 225 -1.37 -11.73 3.87
CA ASP A 225 -0.87 -11.91 5.24
C ASP A 225 0.67 -11.89 5.34
N GLY A 226 1.30 -11.02 4.56
CA GLY A 226 2.75 -10.89 4.52
C GLY A 226 3.48 -11.91 3.65
N PHE A 227 2.79 -12.64 2.77
CA PHE A 227 3.43 -13.58 1.85
C PHE A 227 3.04 -13.33 0.40
N VAL A 228 3.99 -13.41 -0.51
CA VAL A 228 3.72 -13.42 -1.96
C VAL A 228 2.98 -14.72 -2.31
N VAL A 229 1.77 -14.57 -2.86
CA VAL A 229 0.89 -15.68 -3.26
C VAL A 229 0.81 -15.88 -4.78
N ALA A 230 1.24 -14.88 -5.55
CA ALA A 230 1.41 -14.96 -7.00
C ALA A 230 2.34 -13.84 -7.48
N GLU A 231 3.12 -14.10 -8.53
CA GLU A 231 3.98 -13.10 -9.17
C GLU A 231 4.18 -13.42 -10.66
N ASP A 232 4.33 -12.38 -11.47
CA ASP A 232 4.75 -12.51 -12.87
C ASP A 232 5.59 -11.30 -13.33
N ALA A 233 6.26 -11.48 -14.48
CA ALA A 233 6.91 -10.39 -15.19
C ALA A 233 5.89 -9.69 -16.08
N GLN A 234 5.98 -8.38 -16.17
CA GLN A 234 4.99 -7.55 -16.83
C GLN A 234 5.72 -6.36 -17.48
N ASP A 235 5.44 -6.05 -18.74
CA ASP A 235 6.12 -4.96 -19.46
C ASP A 235 5.33 -3.66 -19.28
N GLY A 236 5.46 -3.06 -18.10
CA GLY A 236 4.73 -1.86 -17.70
C GLY A 236 3.25 -2.12 -17.43
N LEU A 237 2.57 -1.09 -16.94
CA LEU A 237 1.17 -1.14 -16.54
C LEU A 237 0.37 -0.05 -17.26
N ALA A 238 -0.87 -0.38 -17.63
CA ALA A 238 -1.83 0.64 -18.04
C ALA A 238 -2.33 1.40 -16.81
N GLY A 239 -2.67 2.68 -17.01
CA GLY A 239 -3.21 3.52 -15.95
C GLY A 239 -4.02 4.67 -16.51
N PHE A 240 -4.85 5.25 -15.65
CA PHE A 240 -5.68 6.40 -15.92
C PHE A 240 -5.30 7.54 -14.96
N ASN A 241 -5.73 8.76 -15.30
CA ASN A 241 -5.54 9.93 -14.44
C ASN A 241 -6.84 10.20 -13.69
N SER A 242 -7.19 9.28 -12.78
CA SER A 242 -8.40 9.35 -11.96
C SER A 242 -8.09 9.04 -10.50
N GLY A 243 -9.01 9.39 -9.60
CA GLY A 243 -8.98 8.91 -8.23
C GLY A 243 -9.26 7.40 -8.15
N PHE A 244 -9.36 6.85 -6.94
CA PHE A 244 -9.71 5.44 -6.73
C PHE A 244 -11.16 5.28 -6.26
N TYR A 245 -11.69 4.08 -6.50
CA TYR A 245 -12.82 3.53 -5.77
C TYR A 245 -12.32 2.48 -4.78
N ILE A 246 -12.81 2.57 -3.54
CA ILE A 246 -12.60 1.53 -2.51
C ILE A 246 -13.95 0.84 -2.29
N GLY A 247 -13.99 -0.47 -2.48
CA GLY A 247 -15.17 -1.30 -2.27
C GLY A 247 -16.08 -1.53 -3.48
N VAL A 248 -15.68 -1.13 -4.68
CA VAL A 248 -16.45 -1.38 -5.92
C VAL A 248 -15.54 -1.52 -7.14
N GLY A 249 -16.00 -2.23 -8.16
CA GLY A 249 -15.33 -2.38 -9.45
C GLY A 249 -15.20 -1.08 -10.23
N ASN A 250 -14.27 -1.09 -11.18
CA ASN A 250 -13.89 0.03 -12.04
C ASN A 250 -15.06 0.65 -12.83
N ASP A 251 -16.08 -0.14 -13.15
CA ASP A 251 -17.25 0.25 -13.95
C ASP A 251 -18.52 0.44 -13.12
N TYR A 252 -18.42 0.32 -11.79
CA TYR A 252 -19.53 0.48 -10.86
C TYR A 252 -20.65 -0.57 -11.05
N ALA A 253 -20.33 -1.76 -11.57
CA ALA A 253 -21.29 -2.84 -11.74
C ALA A 253 -21.79 -3.40 -10.40
N ALA A 254 -23.09 -3.71 -10.33
CA ALA A 254 -23.78 -4.07 -9.10
C ALA A 254 -23.25 -5.34 -8.40
N ASP A 255 -22.65 -6.26 -9.14
CA ASP A 255 -22.07 -7.51 -8.62
C ASP A 255 -20.61 -7.37 -8.16
N THR A 256 -20.00 -6.20 -8.36
CA THR A 256 -18.59 -5.94 -7.99
C THR A 256 -18.42 -5.26 -6.63
N PHE A 257 -19.51 -4.79 -6.02
CA PHE A 257 -19.49 -4.17 -4.70
C PHE A 257 -19.01 -5.15 -3.64
N PHE A 258 -18.04 -4.74 -2.84
CA PHE A 258 -17.51 -5.52 -1.75
C PHE A 258 -18.54 -5.64 -0.62
N SER A 259 -18.72 -6.86 -0.11
CA SER A 259 -19.61 -7.13 1.02
C SER A 259 -18.79 -7.60 2.22
N GLY A 260 -18.54 -6.72 3.19
CA GLY A 260 -17.69 -7.03 4.33
C GLY A 260 -17.03 -5.80 4.94
N LEU A 261 -16.00 -6.03 5.74
CA LEU A 261 -15.23 -4.98 6.40
C LEU A 261 -13.96 -4.68 5.60
N ILE A 262 -13.65 -3.40 5.43
CA ILE A 262 -12.36 -2.88 4.95
C ILE A 262 -11.76 -2.00 6.03
N ASP A 263 -10.46 -2.11 6.22
CA ASP A 263 -9.70 -1.34 7.18
C ASP A 263 -8.31 -0.98 6.60
N ASP A 264 -7.79 0.17 7.03
CA ASP A 264 -6.36 0.51 6.96
C ASP A 264 -5.72 0.36 5.57
N VAL A 265 -6.29 1.06 4.58
CA VAL A 265 -5.84 1.06 3.19
C VAL A 265 -4.64 1.99 3.04
N ARG A 266 -3.50 1.46 2.58
CA ARG A 266 -2.25 2.21 2.38
C ARG A 266 -1.72 2.07 0.96
N ILE A 267 -1.14 3.15 0.45
CA ILE A 267 -0.45 3.19 -0.86
C ILE A 267 0.94 3.79 -0.67
N TYR A 268 1.96 3.10 -1.17
CA TYR A 268 3.35 3.56 -1.15
C TYR A 268 3.91 3.75 -2.56
N ASN A 269 4.79 4.73 -2.75
CA ASN A 269 5.52 4.97 -4.02
C ASN A 269 6.82 4.14 -4.15
N ARG A 270 6.90 3.02 -3.42
CA ARG A 270 7.95 2.03 -3.54
C ARG A 270 7.33 0.64 -3.52
N ALA A 271 7.99 -0.33 -4.14
CA ALA A 271 7.71 -1.72 -3.84
C ALA A 271 8.19 -2.02 -2.42
N VAL A 272 7.33 -2.61 -1.60
CA VAL A 272 7.75 -3.37 -0.41
C VAL A 272 7.35 -4.81 -0.65
N HIS A 273 8.31 -5.70 -0.41
CA HIS A 273 8.09 -7.13 -0.39
C HIS A 273 8.07 -7.55 1.07
N PRO A 274 6.98 -8.19 1.55
CA PRO A 274 6.95 -8.70 2.92
C PRO A 274 7.89 -9.90 3.10
#